data_AF-A0A378BRH1-F1
#
_entry.id   AF-A0A378BRH1-F1
#
_cell.length_a   1.000
_cell.length_b   1.000
_cell.length_c   1.000
_cell.angle_alpha   90.00
_cell.angle_beta   90.00
_cell.angle_gamma   90.00
#
_symmetry.space_group_name_H-M   'P 1'
#
loop_
_entity.id
_entity.type
_entity.pdbx_description
1 polymer ?
#
loop_
_entity_poly.entity_id
_entity_poly.type
_entity_poly.pdbx_seq_one_letter_code
_entity_poly.pdbx_strand_id
1 'polypeptide(L)'
;MPMPMKLWFNALEKLRKGSRQNLQAPNSVIDWRPVVHEMRLFKSAEELEVMRRAGEISALAHTRAMEKCRPGMFEYQLEGEILHEFNRHGARFPSYNTIVGGGENACILHYTENESELRDGDLVLIDAGCEYRGYAGDITRTFPVNGKFTKPQREIYDIVLESLETALELYRPGTSIYEVNQEVVRIMITGLVRLGILKGEIDELIANNAHRSLLHAWPEPLVGLDVHDVGNYDTDRSRGTGTGNGADRRARGCISPPTPTYRPNIAASAFVLKMTS
;
A
#
# COMPACT_ATOMS: atom_id res chain seq x y z
N MET A 1 15.21 -11.22 -28.80
CA MET A 1 13.77 -10.88 -28.80
C MET A 1 12.99 -11.98 -28.08
N PRO A 2 12.23 -11.67 -27.02
CA PRO A 2 11.52 -12.67 -26.23
C PRO A 2 10.50 -13.44 -27.09
N MET A 3 10.30 -14.73 -26.80
CA MET A 3 9.47 -15.66 -27.58
C MET A 3 8.05 -15.13 -27.93
N PRO A 4 7.31 -14.52 -26.99
CA PRO A 4 5.96 -14.00 -27.28
C PRO A 4 5.98 -12.88 -28.32
N MET A 5 7.00 -12.04 -28.28
CA MET A 5 7.12 -10.90 -29.16
C MET A 5 7.48 -11.37 -30.58
N LYS A 6 8.32 -12.42 -30.71
CA LYS A 6 8.61 -13.05 -32.02
C LYS A 6 7.34 -13.63 -32.65
N LEU A 7 6.50 -14.29 -31.86
CA LEU A 7 5.22 -14.83 -32.33
C LEU A 7 4.34 -13.72 -32.92
N TRP A 8 4.26 -12.58 -32.23
CA TRP A 8 3.49 -11.41 -32.66
C TRP A 8 3.98 -10.85 -34.01
N PHE A 9 5.28 -10.56 -34.15
CA PHE A 9 5.78 -10.02 -35.41
C PHE A 9 5.68 -11.03 -36.56
N ASN A 10 5.87 -12.32 -36.29
CA ASN A 10 5.65 -13.37 -37.29
C ASN A 10 4.18 -13.43 -37.75
N ALA A 11 3.23 -13.27 -36.83
CA ALA A 11 1.81 -13.20 -37.17
C ALA A 11 1.49 -11.97 -38.04
N LEU A 12 2.00 -10.79 -37.66
CA LEU A 12 1.83 -9.57 -38.46
C LEU A 12 2.46 -9.71 -39.85
N GLU A 13 3.65 -10.30 -39.96
CA GLU A 13 4.29 -10.57 -41.25
C GLU A 13 3.47 -11.53 -42.12
N LYS A 14 2.94 -12.61 -41.53
CA LYS A 14 2.07 -13.56 -42.23
C LYS A 14 0.83 -12.87 -42.78
N LEU A 15 0.18 -12.01 -41.99
CA LEU A 15 -0.98 -11.24 -42.41
C LEU A 15 -0.63 -10.26 -43.54
N ARG A 16 0.52 -9.56 -43.46
CA ARG A 16 0.99 -8.63 -44.51
C ARG A 16 1.31 -9.33 -45.83
N LYS A 17 1.88 -10.54 -45.78
CA LYS A 17 2.24 -11.34 -46.96
C LYS A 17 1.05 -12.11 -47.55
N GLY A 18 -0.05 -12.25 -46.81
CA GLY A 18 -1.21 -13.05 -47.14
C GLY A 18 -2.33 -12.35 -47.92
N SER A 19 -2.06 -11.23 -48.59
CA SER A 19 -3.09 -10.46 -49.31
C SER A 19 -3.81 -11.28 -50.38
N ARG A 20 -3.10 -12.18 -51.07
CA ARG A 20 -3.68 -13.14 -52.05
C ARG A 20 -4.62 -14.17 -51.42
N GLN A 21 -4.58 -14.32 -50.09
CA GLN A 21 -5.44 -15.20 -49.29
C GLN A 21 -6.49 -14.38 -48.53
N ASN A 22 -6.74 -13.11 -48.93
CA ASN A 22 -7.61 -12.16 -48.24
C ASN A 22 -7.24 -11.91 -46.76
N LEU A 23 -5.97 -12.11 -46.39
CA LEU A 23 -5.49 -11.71 -45.07
C LEU A 23 -5.15 -10.22 -45.05
N GLN A 24 -5.50 -9.55 -43.95
CA GLN A 24 -5.18 -8.15 -43.71
C GLN A 24 -4.50 -8.01 -42.35
N ALA A 25 -3.38 -7.29 -42.33
CA ALA A 25 -2.74 -6.90 -41.08
C ALA A 25 -3.35 -5.59 -40.58
N PRO A 26 -3.47 -5.40 -39.25
CA PRO A 26 -3.85 -4.11 -38.70
C PRO A 26 -2.81 -3.04 -39.04
N ASN A 27 -3.30 -1.82 -39.34
CA ASN A 27 -2.45 -0.68 -39.70
C ASN A 27 -1.85 0.03 -38.47
N SER A 28 -2.40 -0.21 -37.29
CA SER A 28 -1.93 0.34 -36.02
C SER A 28 -2.07 -0.68 -34.89
N VAL A 29 -1.21 -0.56 -33.90
CA VAL A 29 -1.28 -1.30 -32.63
C VAL A 29 -1.23 -0.25 -31.53
N ILE A 30 -2.27 -0.21 -30.70
CA ILE A 30 -2.41 0.79 -29.64
C ILE A 30 -2.37 0.05 -28.31
N ASP A 31 -1.59 0.56 -27.37
CA ASP A 31 -1.60 0.07 -26.00
C ASP A 31 -2.89 0.54 -25.31
N TRP A 32 -3.75 -0.42 -24.95
CA TRP A 32 -5.02 -0.14 -24.26
C TRP A 32 -4.83 0.10 -22.76
N ARG A 33 -3.69 -0.30 -22.18
CA ARG A 33 -3.44 -0.22 -20.73
C ARG A 33 -3.64 1.18 -20.17
N PRO A 34 -3.14 2.28 -20.78
CA PRO A 34 -3.37 3.63 -20.25
C PRO A 34 -4.86 3.98 -20.12
N VAL A 35 -5.70 3.55 -21.07
CA VAL A 35 -7.14 3.84 -21.05
C VAL A 35 -7.83 3.02 -19.96
N VAL A 36 -7.57 1.71 -19.90
CA VAL A 36 -8.21 0.83 -18.93
C VAL A 36 -7.73 1.09 -17.51
N HIS A 37 -6.44 1.43 -17.31
CA HIS A 37 -5.91 1.77 -16.00
C HIS A 37 -6.52 3.07 -15.46
N GLU A 38 -6.73 4.08 -16.31
CA GLU A 38 -7.44 5.30 -15.92
C GLU A 38 -8.91 5.01 -15.57
N MET A 39 -9.57 4.07 -16.26
CA MET A 39 -10.91 3.62 -15.87
C MET A 39 -10.92 2.95 -14.49
N ARG A 40 -9.96 2.05 -14.22
CA ARG A 40 -9.81 1.35 -12.93
C ARG A 40 -9.45 2.27 -11.76
N LEU A 41 -8.86 3.43 -12.05
CA LEU A 41 -8.56 4.44 -11.03
C LEU A 41 -9.82 4.90 -10.30
N PHE A 42 -10.92 5.10 -11.03
CA PHE A 42 -12.18 5.63 -10.51
C PHE A 42 -13.20 4.52 -10.27
N LYS A 43 -13.31 4.09 -9.02
CA LYS A 43 -14.20 3.01 -8.61
C LYS A 43 -15.68 3.41 -8.79
N SER A 44 -16.47 2.51 -9.35
CA SER A 44 -17.93 2.62 -9.38
C SER A 44 -18.54 2.29 -8.00
N ALA A 45 -19.82 2.58 -7.82
CA ALA A 45 -20.51 2.29 -6.55
C ALA A 45 -20.51 0.80 -6.20
N GLU A 46 -20.62 -0.07 -7.20
CA GLU A 46 -20.56 -1.53 -7.02
C GLU A 46 -19.17 -1.99 -6.58
N GLU A 47 -18.12 -1.42 -7.17
CA GLU A 47 -16.73 -1.72 -6.78
C GLU A 47 -16.44 -1.25 -5.35
N LEU A 48 -16.92 -0.06 -4.97
CA LEU A 48 -16.80 0.43 -3.60
C LEU A 48 -17.51 -0.46 -2.58
N GLU A 49 -18.64 -1.08 -2.95
CA GLU A 49 -19.32 -2.06 -2.11
C GLU A 49 -18.46 -3.30 -1.86
N VAL A 50 -17.87 -3.84 -2.93
CA VAL A 50 -16.98 -5.01 -2.85
C VAL A 50 -15.72 -4.69 -2.03
N MET A 51 -15.10 -3.54 -2.28
CA MET A 51 -13.92 -3.09 -1.52
C MET A 51 -14.23 -2.87 -0.05
N ARG A 52 -15.39 -2.29 0.29
CA ARG A 52 -15.82 -2.15 1.69
C ARG A 52 -15.96 -3.50 2.36
N ARG A 53 -16.53 -4.49 1.66
CA ARG A 53 -16.62 -5.85 2.18
C ARG A 53 -15.25 -6.51 2.35
N ALA A 54 -14.32 -6.31 1.42
CA ALA A 54 -12.94 -6.79 1.54
C ALA A 54 -12.24 -6.19 2.77
N GLY A 55 -12.42 -4.88 2.99
CA GLY A 55 -11.91 -4.18 4.17
C GLY A 55 -12.53 -4.69 5.49
N GLU A 56 -13.85 -4.91 5.52
CA GLU A 56 -14.55 -5.47 6.68
C GLU A 56 -14.05 -6.87 7.05
N ILE A 57 -13.94 -7.78 6.07
CA ILE A 57 -13.41 -9.13 6.29
C ILE A 57 -11.96 -9.05 6.80
N SER A 58 -11.15 -8.17 6.20
CA SER A 58 -9.77 -7.96 6.62
C SER A 58 -9.69 -7.46 8.06
N ALA A 59 -10.51 -6.48 8.44
CA ALA A 59 -10.56 -5.95 9.80
C ALA A 59 -11.00 -7.00 10.84
N LEU A 60 -11.94 -7.88 10.49
CA LEU A 60 -12.35 -9.01 11.34
C LEU A 60 -11.18 -9.97 11.60
N ALA A 61 -10.37 -10.25 10.57
CA ALA A 61 -9.17 -11.10 10.69
C ALA A 61 -8.09 -10.50 11.57
N HIS A 62 -7.82 -9.20 11.42
CA HIS A 62 -6.90 -8.48 12.30
C HIS A 62 -7.40 -8.47 13.75
N THR A 63 -8.70 -8.26 13.95
CA THR A 63 -9.32 -8.31 15.29
C THR A 63 -9.15 -9.68 15.93
N ARG A 64 -9.46 -10.75 15.17
CA ARG A 64 -9.26 -12.12 15.61
C ARG A 64 -7.78 -12.41 15.94
N ALA A 65 -6.84 -11.96 15.12
CA ALA A 65 -5.41 -12.15 15.38
C ALA A 65 -5.00 -11.48 16.70
N MET A 66 -5.46 -10.26 16.96
CA MET A 66 -5.26 -9.57 18.25
C MET A 66 -5.86 -10.35 19.43
N GLU A 67 -7.07 -10.90 19.29
CA GLU A 67 -7.72 -11.70 20.34
C GLU A 67 -6.99 -13.03 20.63
N LYS A 68 -6.43 -13.64 19.60
CA LYS A 68 -5.76 -14.96 19.65
C LYS A 68 -4.31 -14.88 20.09
N CYS A 69 -3.61 -13.78 19.80
CA CYS A 69 -2.18 -13.64 20.07
C CYS A 69 -1.81 -13.86 21.53
N ARG A 70 -0.83 -14.75 21.78
CA ARG A 70 -0.25 -15.02 23.09
C ARG A 70 1.27 -15.20 22.95
N PRO A 71 2.06 -14.84 23.97
CA PRO A 71 3.46 -15.22 24.03
C PRO A 71 3.64 -16.75 23.87
N GLY A 72 4.67 -17.16 23.13
CA GLY A 72 4.98 -18.56 22.83
C GLY A 72 4.30 -19.11 21.59
N MET A 73 3.40 -18.36 20.95
CA MET A 73 2.91 -18.69 19.61
C MET A 73 3.99 -18.38 18.56
N PHE A 74 3.94 -19.05 17.41
CA PHE A 74 4.71 -18.68 16.24
C PHE A 74 3.93 -17.71 15.35
N GLU A 75 4.66 -16.86 14.61
CA GLU A 75 4.11 -15.89 13.65
C GLU A 75 3.12 -16.55 12.66
N TYR A 76 3.48 -17.68 12.04
CA TYR A 76 2.60 -18.42 11.12
C TYR A 76 1.27 -18.88 11.75
N GLN A 77 1.19 -19.00 13.08
CA GLN A 77 -0.07 -19.37 13.74
C GLN A 77 -1.08 -18.21 13.67
N LEU A 78 -0.61 -16.96 13.77
CA LEU A 78 -1.46 -15.79 13.54
C LEU A 78 -1.84 -15.64 12.06
N GLU A 79 -0.92 -15.92 11.14
CA GLU A 79 -1.25 -16.04 9.71
C GLU A 79 -2.39 -17.06 9.51
N GLY A 80 -2.30 -18.24 10.14
CA GLY A 80 -3.35 -19.26 10.08
C GLY A 80 -4.71 -18.77 10.58
N GLU A 81 -4.76 -18.02 11.69
CA GLU A 81 -5.99 -17.41 12.21
C GLU A 81 -6.60 -16.39 11.23
N ILE A 82 -5.75 -15.58 10.58
CA ILE A 82 -6.15 -14.58 9.59
C ILE A 82 -6.71 -15.25 8.33
N LEU A 83 -5.99 -16.21 7.76
CA LEU A 83 -6.42 -16.91 6.54
C LEU A 83 -7.71 -17.71 6.77
N HIS A 84 -7.86 -18.31 7.94
CA HIS A 84 -9.12 -18.95 8.34
C HIS A 84 -10.28 -17.94 8.35
N GLU A 85 -10.05 -16.75 8.90
CA GLU A 85 -11.05 -15.69 8.98
C GLU A 85 -11.47 -15.18 7.60
N PHE A 86 -10.51 -14.99 6.69
CA PHE A 86 -10.82 -14.67 5.29
C PHE A 86 -11.69 -15.75 4.66
N ASN A 87 -11.28 -17.01 4.81
CA ASN A 87 -11.93 -18.15 4.19
C ASN A 87 -13.39 -18.31 4.64
N ARG A 88 -13.68 -18.18 5.94
CA ARG A 88 -15.04 -18.34 6.48
C ARG A 88 -16.02 -17.27 5.96
N HIS A 89 -15.51 -16.13 5.50
CA HIS A 89 -16.31 -15.06 4.89
C HIS A 89 -16.34 -15.11 3.36
N GLY A 90 -15.77 -16.15 2.74
CA GLY A 90 -15.80 -16.37 1.30
C GLY A 90 -14.65 -15.70 0.53
N ALA A 91 -13.72 -15.03 1.21
CA ALA A 91 -12.47 -14.55 0.63
C ALA A 91 -11.40 -15.65 0.73
N ARG A 92 -11.35 -16.52 -0.28
CA ARG A 92 -10.56 -17.76 -0.22
C ARG A 92 -9.05 -17.55 -0.29
N PHE A 93 -8.61 -16.40 -0.76
CA PHE A 93 -7.20 -16.08 -0.97
C PHE A 93 -6.88 -14.72 -0.34
N PRO A 94 -5.66 -14.52 0.19
CA PRO A 94 -5.19 -13.20 0.54
C PRO A 94 -4.82 -12.42 -0.74
N SER A 95 -4.83 -11.08 -0.67
CA SER A 95 -4.44 -10.21 -1.79
C SER A 95 -2.91 -10.14 -2.01
N TYR A 96 -2.14 -10.53 -1.00
CA TYR A 96 -0.68 -10.65 -0.99
C TYR A 96 -0.24 -11.65 0.09
N ASN A 97 1.03 -12.05 0.10
CA ASN A 97 1.56 -12.92 1.16
C ASN A 97 1.48 -12.21 2.51
N THR A 98 0.86 -12.86 3.49
CA THR A 98 0.67 -12.29 4.83
C THR A 98 2.01 -12.10 5.53
N ILE A 99 2.19 -10.94 6.15
CA ILE A 99 3.37 -10.57 6.93
C ILE A 99 2.98 -10.63 8.40
N VAL A 100 3.66 -11.44 9.20
CA VAL A 100 3.56 -11.44 10.66
C VAL A 100 4.96 -11.33 11.23
N GLY A 101 5.39 -10.12 11.57
CA GLY A 101 6.72 -9.87 12.12
C GLY A 101 6.67 -9.54 13.61
N GLY A 102 7.16 -10.45 14.45
CA GLY A 102 7.39 -10.23 15.88
C GLY A 102 8.78 -9.66 16.16
N GLY A 103 8.88 -8.76 17.15
CA GLY A 103 10.16 -8.19 17.58
C GLY A 103 10.90 -7.49 16.44
N GLU A 104 12.16 -7.86 16.21
CA GLU A 104 13.00 -7.29 15.15
C GLU A 104 12.46 -7.59 13.74
N ASN A 105 11.73 -8.69 13.53
CA ASN A 105 11.13 -9.02 12.22
C ASN A 105 10.11 -7.97 11.78
N ALA A 106 9.49 -7.27 12.74
CA ALA A 106 8.61 -6.14 12.45
C ALA A 106 9.32 -5.05 11.64
N CYS A 107 10.65 -4.97 11.68
CA CYS A 107 11.45 -3.97 10.96
C CYS A 107 11.74 -4.37 9.50
N ILE A 108 11.47 -5.60 9.08
CA ILE A 108 11.68 -6.09 7.71
C ILE A 108 10.42 -5.81 6.89
N LEU A 109 10.52 -5.05 5.79
CA LEU A 109 9.35 -4.53 5.06
C LEU A 109 8.43 -5.61 4.49
N HIS A 110 8.99 -6.55 3.74
CA HIS A 110 8.26 -7.65 3.10
C HIS A 110 8.63 -9.01 3.73
N TYR A 111 8.57 -9.09 5.06
CA TYR A 111 8.84 -10.32 5.81
C TYR A 111 7.70 -11.32 5.62
N THR A 112 7.99 -12.51 5.10
CA THR A 112 6.93 -13.52 4.83
C THR A 112 7.33 -14.92 5.29
N GLU A 113 8.49 -15.05 5.92
CA GLU A 113 9.00 -16.29 6.48
C GLU A 113 8.12 -16.76 7.64
N ASN A 114 7.61 -15.82 8.47
CA ASN A 114 6.64 -16.04 9.55
C ASN A 114 6.98 -17.24 10.46
N GLU A 115 8.27 -17.50 10.69
CA GLU A 115 8.75 -18.73 11.35
C GLU A 115 9.28 -18.50 12.78
N SER A 116 9.21 -17.27 13.28
CA SER A 116 9.73 -16.93 14.62
C SER A 116 8.67 -17.06 15.71
N GLU A 117 9.14 -17.36 16.92
CA GLU A 117 8.31 -17.36 18.13
C GLU A 117 8.03 -15.92 18.60
N LEU A 118 6.77 -15.62 18.89
CA LEU A 118 6.29 -14.36 19.47
C LEU A 118 6.61 -14.32 20.96
N ARG A 119 7.52 -13.44 21.37
CA ARG A 119 8.01 -13.39 22.75
C ARG A 119 7.23 -12.39 23.60
N ASP A 120 7.19 -12.64 24.91
CA ASP A 120 6.65 -11.65 25.86
C ASP A 120 7.50 -10.38 25.82
N GLY A 121 6.82 -9.22 25.81
CA GLY A 121 7.45 -7.91 25.76
C GLY A 121 7.66 -7.39 24.34
N ASP A 122 7.61 -8.23 23.31
CA ASP A 122 7.74 -7.79 21.92
C ASP A 122 6.45 -7.14 21.39
N LEU A 123 6.62 -6.30 20.37
CA LEU A 123 5.53 -5.94 19.46
C LEU A 123 5.43 -7.00 18.36
N VAL A 124 4.22 -7.18 17.82
CA VAL A 124 3.99 -7.88 16.55
C VAL A 124 3.33 -6.92 15.58
N LEU A 125 3.85 -6.88 14.36
CA LEU A 125 3.27 -6.18 13.22
C LEU A 125 2.68 -7.20 12.26
N ILE A 126 1.40 -7.06 11.98
CA ILE A 126 0.67 -7.88 11.02
C ILE A 126 0.29 -7.00 9.85
N ASP A 127 0.72 -7.36 8.66
CA ASP A 127 0.26 -6.77 7.40
C ASP A 127 -0.41 -7.85 6.55
N ALA A 128 -1.74 -7.75 6.44
CA ALA A 128 -2.56 -8.76 5.80
C ALA A 128 -3.86 -8.18 5.26
N GLY A 129 -4.27 -8.66 4.08
CA GLY A 129 -5.52 -8.30 3.44
C GLY A 129 -6.10 -9.45 2.64
N CYS A 130 -7.42 -9.52 2.60
CA CYS A 130 -8.12 -10.55 1.83
C CYS A 130 -8.33 -10.11 0.37
N GLU A 131 -8.39 -11.07 -0.55
CA GLU A 131 -8.96 -10.83 -1.88
C GLU A 131 -10.42 -11.29 -1.90
N TYR A 132 -11.34 -10.36 -2.09
CA TYR A 132 -12.76 -10.66 -2.17
C TYR A 132 -13.33 -10.24 -3.53
N ARG A 133 -13.78 -11.23 -4.30
CA ARG A 133 -14.26 -11.06 -5.70
C ARG A 133 -13.24 -10.31 -6.58
N GLY A 134 -11.95 -10.57 -6.36
CA GLY A 134 -10.85 -9.93 -7.08
C GLY A 134 -10.41 -8.57 -6.54
N TYR A 135 -11.09 -7.99 -5.54
CA TYR A 135 -10.67 -6.72 -4.93
C TYR A 135 -9.88 -6.96 -3.64
N ALA A 136 -8.78 -6.22 -3.50
CA ALA A 136 -7.87 -6.31 -2.38
C ALA A 136 -8.39 -5.52 -1.17
N GLY A 137 -8.35 -6.15 0.01
CA GLY A 137 -8.09 -5.46 1.27
C GLY A 137 -6.59 -5.32 1.49
N ASP A 138 -6.21 -4.35 2.30
CA ASP A 138 -4.83 -4.08 2.70
C ASP A 138 -4.88 -3.36 4.06
N ILE A 139 -4.43 -4.05 5.12
CA ILE A 139 -4.47 -3.53 6.48
C ILE A 139 -3.21 -3.97 7.21
N THR A 140 -2.54 -3.01 7.83
CA THR A 140 -1.51 -3.28 8.83
C THR A 140 -1.97 -2.91 10.25
N ARG A 141 -1.66 -3.74 11.24
CA ARG A 141 -1.81 -3.44 12.67
C ARG A 141 -0.57 -3.88 13.44
N THR A 142 -0.19 -3.06 14.43
CA THR A 142 0.92 -3.36 15.34
C THR A 142 0.42 -3.31 16.78
N PHE A 143 0.76 -4.33 17.57
CA PHE A 143 0.31 -4.43 18.97
C PHE A 143 1.29 -5.27 19.80
N PRO A 144 1.32 -5.09 21.14
CA PRO A 144 2.16 -5.89 22.03
C PRO A 144 1.67 -7.34 22.10
N VAL A 145 2.58 -8.30 21.98
CA VAL A 145 2.28 -9.74 22.04
C VAL A 145 1.61 -10.13 23.36
N ASN A 146 2.00 -9.47 24.47
CA ASN A 146 1.43 -9.69 25.80
C ASN A 146 0.21 -8.80 26.11
N GLY A 147 -0.28 -8.02 25.13
CA GLY A 147 -1.45 -7.15 25.26
C GLY A 147 -1.23 -5.85 26.04
N LYS A 148 0.01 -5.51 26.44
CA LYS A 148 0.31 -4.28 27.18
C LYS A 148 1.50 -3.53 26.58
N PHE A 149 1.25 -2.32 26.09
CA PHE A 149 2.34 -1.46 25.63
C PHE A 149 3.24 -1.07 26.80
N THR A 150 4.55 -1.19 26.60
CA THR A 150 5.53 -0.49 27.44
C THR A 150 5.57 0.99 27.09
N LYS A 151 6.17 1.81 27.96
CA LYS A 151 6.29 3.25 27.69
C LYS A 151 7.00 3.56 26.37
N PRO A 152 8.18 2.99 26.04
CA PRO A 152 8.83 3.25 24.76
C PRO A 152 7.99 2.81 23.56
N GLN A 153 7.34 1.64 23.64
CA GLN A 153 6.46 1.17 22.55
C GLN A 153 5.29 2.12 22.33
N ARG A 154 4.67 2.61 23.41
CA ARG A 154 3.56 3.56 23.35
C ARG A 154 3.99 4.89 22.75
N GLU A 155 5.13 5.42 23.17
CA GLU A 155 5.68 6.69 22.67
C GLU A 155 5.91 6.65 21.16
N ILE A 156 6.41 5.53 20.65
CA ILE A 156 6.56 5.30 19.21
C ILE A 156 5.20 5.16 18.52
N TYR A 157 4.33 4.30 19.06
CA TYR A 157 3.01 4.02 18.50
C TYR A 157 2.17 5.30 18.32
N ASP A 158 2.18 6.18 19.32
CA ASP A 158 1.40 7.43 19.28
C ASP A 158 1.84 8.37 18.15
N ILE A 159 3.13 8.40 17.79
CA ILE A 159 3.62 9.21 16.65
C ILE A 159 3.03 8.68 15.34
N VAL A 160 2.94 7.35 15.18
CA VAL A 160 2.33 6.72 14.00
C VAL A 160 0.84 6.99 13.94
N LEU A 161 0.18 6.86 15.10
CA LEU A 161 -1.26 7.07 15.21
C LEU A 161 -1.61 8.51 14.85
N GLU A 162 -0.89 9.49 15.41
CA GLU A 162 -1.05 10.92 15.09
C GLU A 162 -0.85 11.18 13.59
N SER A 163 0.17 10.55 12.99
CA SER A 163 0.43 10.66 11.55
C SER A 163 -0.72 10.11 10.70
N LEU A 164 -1.25 8.93 11.04
CA LEU A 164 -2.37 8.29 10.35
C LEU A 164 -3.66 9.12 10.50
N GLU A 165 -4.00 9.54 11.72
CA GLU A 165 -5.20 10.33 11.99
C GLU A 165 -5.15 11.67 11.25
N THR A 166 -4.00 12.34 11.24
CA THR A 166 -3.82 13.60 10.48
C THR A 166 -3.96 13.37 8.98
N ALA A 167 -3.37 12.30 8.44
CA ALA A 167 -3.48 11.98 7.04
C ALA A 167 -4.95 11.74 6.62
N LEU A 168 -5.71 10.99 7.43
CA LEU A 168 -7.13 10.74 7.20
C LEU A 168 -7.97 12.03 7.18
N GLU A 169 -7.63 13.03 7.99
CA GLU A 169 -8.30 14.34 8.00
C GLU A 169 -7.94 15.20 6.77
N LEU A 170 -6.70 15.09 6.28
CA LEU A 170 -6.21 15.88 5.15
C LEU A 170 -6.66 15.35 3.80
N TYR A 171 -6.92 14.04 3.68
CA TYR A 171 -7.37 13.43 2.44
C TYR A 171 -8.78 13.90 2.04
N ARG A 172 -8.81 14.76 1.02
CA ARG A 172 -10.04 15.31 0.42
C ARG A 172 -9.76 15.76 -1.01
N PRO A 173 -10.81 15.90 -1.86
CA PRO A 173 -10.63 16.40 -3.21
C PRO A 173 -9.81 17.70 -3.25
N GLY A 174 -8.80 17.75 -4.11
CA GLY A 174 -7.88 18.87 -4.24
C GLY A 174 -6.57 18.76 -3.44
N THR A 175 -6.50 17.89 -2.42
CA THR A 175 -5.25 17.60 -1.71
C THR A 175 -4.47 16.50 -2.43
N SER A 176 -3.15 16.57 -2.50
CA SER A 176 -2.28 15.52 -3.07
C SER A 176 -1.63 14.61 -2.05
N ILE A 177 -1.29 13.39 -2.48
CA ILE A 177 -0.54 12.43 -1.66
C ILE A 177 0.79 13.05 -1.19
N TYR A 178 1.42 13.86 -2.06
CA TYR A 178 2.65 14.57 -1.71
C TYR A 178 2.45 15.54 -0.55
N GLU A 179 1.42 16.39 -0.61
CA GLU A 179 1.11 17.36 0.47
C GLU A 179 0.82 16.64 1.80
N VAL A 180 0.03 15.57 1.78
CA VAL A 180 -0.23 14.77 3.00
C VAL A 180 1.05 14.14 3.54
N ASN A 181 1.90 13.60 2.65
CA ASN A 181 3.16 12.97 3.06
C ASN A 181 4.10 13.99 3.72
N GLN A 182 4.16 15.23 3.25
CA GLN A 182 4.97 16.28 3.88
C GLN A 182 4.53 16.55 5.33
N GLU A 183 3.21 16.62 5.59
CA GLU A 183 2.68 16.79 6.95
C GLU A 183 3.00 15.59 7.84
N VAL A 184 2.86 14.37 7.31
CA VAL A 184 3.23 13.15 8.03
C VAL A 184 4.71 13.12 8.39
N VAL A 185 5.60 13.44 7.43
CA VAL A 185 7.04 13.49 7.67
C VAL A 185 7.37 14.51 8.77
N ARG A 186 6.69 15.65 8.79
CA ARG A 186 6.86 16.67 9.84
C ARG A 186 6.44 16.15 11.21
N ILE A 187 5.30 15.47 11.34
CA ILE A 187 4.82 14.86 12.60
C ILE A 187 5.84 13.82 13.09
N MET A 188 6.28 12.91 12.21
CA MET A 188 7.25 11.88 12.53
C MET A 188 8.56 12.47 13.04
N ILE A 189 9.16 13.41 12.31
CA ILE A 189 10.43 14.05 12.72
C ILE A 189 10.27 14.80 14.04
N THR A 190 9.18 15.56 14.21
CA THR A 190 8.89 16.29 15.45
C THR A 190 8.79 15.33 16.64
N GLY A 191 8.07 14.22 16.47
CA GLY A 191 7.93 13.18 17.49
C GLY A 191 9.27 12.53 17.84
N LEU A 192 10.08 12.18 16.84
CA LEU A 192 11.41 11.59 17.03
C LEU A 192 12.41 12.53 17.73
N VAL A 193 12.34 13.83 17.44
CA VAL A 193 13.14 14.85 18.14
C VAL A 193 12.69 14.98 19.60
N ARG A 194 11.37 14.99 19.84
CA ARG A 194 10.79 15.03 21.20
C ARG A 194 11.24 13.86 22.07
N LEU A 195 11.41 12.67 21.48
CA LEU A 195 11.92 11.49 22.18
C LEU A 195 13.46 11.45 22.29
N GLY A 196 14.16 12.41 21.71
CA GLY A 196 15.63 12.47 21.70
C GLY A 196 16.32 11.47 20.78
N ILE A 197 15.55 10.80 19.90
CA ILE A 197 16.05 9.85 18.89
C ILE A 197 16.75 10.62 17.75
N LEU A 198 16.09 11.67 17.26
CA LEU A 198 16.71 12.64 16.34
C LEU A 198 17.14 13.89 17.11
N LYS A 199 18.17 14.57 16.61
CA LYS A 199 18.72 15.81 17.21
C LYS A 199 18.99 16.82 16.11
N GLY A 200 18.50 18.05 16.29
CA GLY A 200 18.66 19.14 15.33
C GLY A 200 17.37 19.92 15.14
N GLU A 201 17.41 20.92 14.27
CA GLU A 201 16.24 21.72 13.89
C GLU A 201 15.32 20.95 12.94
N ILE A 202 14.01 21.03 13.16
CA ILE A 202 13.01 20.21 12.46
C ILE A 202 13.06 20.42 10.94
N ASP A 203 13.10 21.68 10.49
CA ASP A 203 13.08 21.99 9.06
C ASP A 203 14.37 21.53 8.35
N GLU A 204 15.52 21.56 9.04
CA GLU A 204 16.77 21.03 8.51
C GLU A 204 16.72 19.50 8.40
N LEU A 205 16.16 18.82 9.40
CA LEU A 205 15.97 17.36 9.40
C LEU A 205 15.01 16.93 8.26
N ILE A 206 13.96 17.70 8.01
CA ILE A 206 13.02 17.46 6.89
C ILE A 206 13.76 17.64 5.55
N ALA A 207 14.45 18.77 5.36
CA ALA A 207 15.18 19.07 4.12
C ALA A 207 16.22 18.00 3.78
N ASN A 208 16.90 17.47 4.80
CA ASN A 208 17.90 16.42 4.66
C ASN A 208 17.30 15.00 4.59
N ASN A 209 15.97 14.86 4.61
CA ASN A 209 15.28 13.57 4.62
C ASN A 209 15.75 12.64 5.77
N ALA A 210 16.04 13.19 6.95
CA ALA A 210 16.63 12.45 8.09
C ALA A 210 15.75 11.30 8.60
N HIS A 211 14.45 11.32 8.29
CA HIS A 211 13.54 10.23 8.59
C HIS A 211 13.86 8.95 7.81
N ARG A 212 14.47 9.01 6.62
CA ARG A 212 14.58 7.86 5.69
C ARG A 212 15.34 6.65 6.20
N SER A 213 16.29 6.86 7.12
CA SER A 213 17.04 5.76 7.75
C SER A 213 16.23 5.03 8.82
N LEU A 214 15.20 5.67 9.36
CA LEU A 214 14.34 5.13 10.42
C LEU A 214 12.94 4.82 9.92
N LEU A 215 12.55 5.37 8.76
CA LEU A 215 11.18 5.43 8.26
C LEU A 215 11.19 5.42 6.75
N HIS A 216 10.58 4.38 6.19
CA HIS A 216 10.31 4.31 4.76
C HIS A 216 8.93 4.90 4.47
N ALA A 217 8.83 6.23 4.43
CA ALA A 217 7.61 6.90 3.98
C ALA A 217 7.53 6.85 2.44
N TRP A 218 6.92 5.79 1.90
CA TRP A 218 6.55 5.73 0.48
C TRP A 218 5.14 6.30 0.31
N PRO A 219 4.84 7.03 -0.78
CA PRO A 219 3.46 7.41 -1.05
C PRO A 219 2.61 6.16 -1.25
N GLU A 220 1.46 6.13 -0.59
CA GLU A 220 0.54 5.01 -0.56
C GLU A 220 0.13 4.59 -1.99
N PRO A 221 0.32 3.33 -2.39
CA PRO A 221 -0.25 2.82 -3.62
C PRO A 221 -1.79 2.91 -3.59
N LEU A 222 -2.35 3.08 -4.78
CA LEU A 222 -3.78 2.88 -5.00
C LEU A 222 -4.13 1.42 -4.72
N VAL A 223 -5.33 1.16 -4.21
CA VAL A 223 -5.85 -0.19 -3.95
C VAL A 223 -7.08 -0.44 -4.83
N GLY A 224 -7.21 -1.66 -5.35
CA GLY A 224 -8.33 -2.05 -6.20
C GLY A 224 -8.29 -3.53 -6.54
N LEU A 225 -8.22 -3.86 -7.83
CA LEU A 225 -8.09 -5.26 -8.28
C LEU A 225 -6.71 -5.85 -8.00
N ASP A 226 -5.68 -5.00 -7.92
CA ASP A 226 -4.36 -5.35 -7.42
C ASP A 226 -4.15 -4.60 -6.09
N VAL A 227 -3.40 -5.18 -5.14
CA VAL A 227 -3.04 -4.49 -3.88
C VAL A 227 -2.25 -3.22 -4.15
N HIS A 228 -1.32 -3.28 -5.10
CA HIS A 228 -0.67 -2.11 -5.70
C HIS A 228 -1.33 -1.85 -7.06
N ASP A 229 -2.46 -1.17 -7.02
CA ASP A 229 -3.34 -0.96 -8.17
C ASP A 229 -2.69 -0.10 -9.25
N VAL A 230 -3.16 -0.35 -10.47
CA VAL A 230 -2.72 0.39 -11.65
C VAL A 230 -3.21 1.83 -11.59
N GLY A 231 -2.45 2.70 -12.22
CA GLY A 231 -2.75 4.13 -12.28
C GLY A 231 -1.46 4.85 -12.55
N ASN A 232 -1.53 5.91 -13.33
CA ASN A 232 -0.37 6.77 -13.47
C ASN A 232 -0.38 7.70 -12.25
N TYR A 233 0.72 7.78 -11.52
CA TYR A 233 0.87 8.64 -10.32
C TYR A 233 1.41 10.03 -10.68
N ASP A 234 1.67 10.24 -11.96
CA ASP A 234 2.25 11.45 -12.52
C ASP A 234 1.19 12.09 -13.44
N THR A 235 0.57 13.18 -12.98
CA THR A 235 -0.08 14.15 -13.88
C THR A 235 0.29 15.54 -13.42
N ASP A 236 1.56 15.88 -13.58
CA ASP A 236 1.86 17.24 -13.96
C ASP A 236 1.98 17.31 -15.49
N ARG A 237 0.88 17.68 -16.17
CA ARG A 237 0.94 17.99 -17.61
C ARG A 237 1.65 19.33 -17.89
N SER A 238 2.21 20.00 -16.87
CA SER A 238 2.76 21.36 -16.99
C SER A 238 4.24 21.52 -16.65
N ARG A 239 5.07 20.45 -16.59
CA ARG A 239 6.50 20.61 -16.31
C ARG A 239 7.41 20.08 -17.41
N GLY A 240 8.11 21.03 -18.03
CA GLY A 240 9.18 20.82 -19.01
C GLY A 240 10.34 20.01 -18.44
N THR A 241 11.11 19.46 -19.36
CA THR A 241 12.28 18.60 -19.18
C THR A 241 13.30 19.18 -18.20
N GLY A 242 13.19 18.80 -16.92
CA GLY A 242 14.18 19.08 -15.88
C GLY A 242 14.73 17.77 -15.32
N THR A 243 16.05 17.61 -15.38
CA THR A 243 16.79 16.45 -14.88
C THR A 243 16.82 16.43 -13.35
N GLY A 244 15.91 15.67 -12.72
CA GLY A 244 15.92 15.41 -11.27
C GLY A 244 15.61 13.93 -10.98
N ASN A 245 16.30 13.32 -10.01
CA ASN A 245 16.29 11.87 -9.73
C ASN A 245 14.88 11.25 -9.53
N GLY A 246 14.70 10.01 -9.99
CA GLY A 246 13.42 9.34 -10.24
C GLY A 246 12.58 8.88 -9.05
N ALA A 247 12.95 9.21 -7.81
CA ALA A 247 12.29 8.65 -6.61
C ALA A 247 11.18 9.52 -6.01
N ASP A 248 11.10 10.81 -6.39
CA ASP A 248 10.24 11.82 -5.74
C ASP A 248 9.11 12.36 -6.65
N ARG A 249 8.73 11.59 -7.68
CA ARG A 249 7.88 12.05 -8.80
C ARG A 249 6.46 11.49 -8.75
N ARG A 250 5.73 11.67 -7.65
CA ARG A 250 4.33 11.22 -7.55
C ARG A 250 3.44 12.31 -6.97
N ALA A 251 2.92 13.15 -7.86
CA ALA A 251 2.08 14.30 -7.53
C ALA A 251 0.69 14.18 -8.17
N ARG A 252 -0.14 13.24 -7.69
CA ARG A 252 -1.58 13.27 -7.97
C ARG A 252 -2.39 13.61 -6.72
N GLY A 253 -3.29 14.57 -6.91
CA GLY A 253 -4.39 14.92 -6.02
C GLY A 253 -5.35 13.75 -5.79
N CYS A 254 -6.10 13.77 -4.70
CA CYS A 254 -7.46 13.25 -4.67
C CYS A 254 -8.26 14.02 -5.73
N ILE A 255 -8.44 13.44 -6.92
CA ILE A 255 -9.07 14.09 -8.07
C ILE A 255 -10.59 13.90 -7.99
N SER A 256 -11.35 14.99 -8.13
CA SER A 256 -12.77 14.95 -8.51
C SER A 256 -12.91 14.99 -10.04
N PRO A 257 -13.79 14.18 -10.67
CA PRO A 257 -14.08 14.32 -12.09
C PRO A 257 -14.75 15.68 -12.40
N PRO A 258 -14.71 16.18 -13.66
CA PRO A 258 -15.31 17.45 -14.08
C PRO A 258 -16.85 17.46 -14.11
N THR A 259 -17.50 16.50 -13.43
CA THR A 259 -18.96 16.41 -13.27
C THR A 259 -19.28 16.40 -11.78
N PRO A 260 -20.43 16.96 -11.35
CA PRO A 260 -20.75 17.18 -9.93
C PRO A 260 -21.02 15.88 -9.13
N THR A 261 -20.75 14.71 -9.71
CA THR A 261 -20.86 13.42 -9.03
C THR A 261 -19.54 13.08 -8.33
N TYR A 262 -19.55 13.25 -7.01
CA TYR A 262 -18.55 12.76 -6.07
C TYR A 262 -18.21 11.28 -6.36
N ARG A 263 -16.95 10.99 -6.69
CA ARG A 263 -16.40 9.63 -6.72
C ARG A 263 -15.18 9.60 -5.81
N PRO A 264 -15.28 9.02 -4.59
CA PRO A 264 -14.13 8.94 -3.71
C PRO A 264 -13.10 7.98 -4.30
N ASN A 265 -11.88 8.46 -4.49
CA ASN A 265 -10.71 7.58 -4.60
C ASN A 265 -10.28 7.25 -3.17
N ILE A 266 -10.35 5.97 -2.78
CA ILE A 266 -9.78 5.51 -1.52
C ILE A 266 -8.32 5.14 -1.83
N ALA A 267 -7.40 6.02 -1.45
CA ALA A 267 -6.05 5.59 -1.12
C ALA A 267 -6.10 5.23 0.36
N ALA A 268 -5.82 3.98 0.69
CA ALA A 268 -5.63 3.55 2.06
C ALA A 268 -4.71 2.34 2.03
N SER A 269 -3.42 2.57 2.21
CA SER A 269 -2.49 1.53 2.63
C SER A 269 -1.59 2.09 3.75
N ALA A 270 -1.76 1.52 4.93
CA ALA A 270 -0.96 1.62 6.15
C ALA A 270 0.22 2.62 6.22
N PHE A 271 0.13 3.56 7.17
CA PHE A 271 1.34 4.16 7.76
C PHE A 271 2.04 3.10 8.62
N VAL A 272 3.16 2.61 8.12
CA VAL A 272 3.99 1.65 8.84
C VAL A 272 5.25 2.37 9.33
N LEU A 273 5.23 2.76 10.60
CA LEU A 273 6.43 3.24 11.28
C LEU A 273 7.26 2.02 11.71
N LYS A 274 8.34 1.74 10.99
CA LYS A 274 9.30 0.68 11.32
C LYS A 274 10.60 1.30 11.80
N MET A 275 10.73 1.55 13.10
CA MET A 275 12.02 1.94 13.67
C MET A 275 12.97 0.76 13.57
N THR A 276 14.03 0.91 12.78
CA THR A 276 15.17 -0.02 12.81
C THR A 276 15.86 0.08 14.17
N SER A 277 16.25 -1.07 14.71
CA SER A 277 17.01 -1.26 15.98
C SER A 277 18.13 -0.26 16.21
#